data_AF-A0A5D0PQX9-F1
#
_entry.id   AF-A0A5D0PQX9-F1
#
_cell.length_a   1.000
_cell.length_b   1.000
_cell.length_c   1.000
_cell.angle_alpha   90.00
_cell.angle_beta   90.00
_cell.angle_gamma   90.00
#
_symmetry.space_group_name_H-M   'P 1'
#
loop_
_entity.id
_entity.type
_entity.pdbx_description
1 polymer ?
#
loop_
_entity_poly.entity_id
_entity_poly.type
_entity_poly.pdbx_seq_one_letter_code
_entity_poly.pdbx_strand_id
1 'polypeptide(L)'
;MTSAGSATDLDQVILPAIPPVHLTNGRIAPLQVTDRLRRGSQIVGRFETSGLAGFKVSAQGRPLRVLVSLSADERSVSGWHTGRNEAVTLPRLVQIRSQGRLRQCVLLRGKKAHAQVAFDLTPEEIPDDGLICVEALDVTEGDGVCDEVREAVSGRVAADGVAGVRLDKVVFEEPPPTDYDPDTLDGSRCELYSLISAGGLANVNRQGVRALRSGMFVVNPVLKDRFGSSGRVTLRLGTRAEAVSMIPATWRRVNSELRWLRHATRKLLHAAAPSVERIISFRDGDLGAPAQTVHGNITELELASPAGSPLLVILGPCPDALVTLESGTAH
;
A
#
# COMPACT_ATOMS: atom_id res chain seq x y z
N MET A 1 26.52 -38.25 7.79
CA MET A 1 27.50 -37.39 8.50
C MET A 1 26.86 -36.03 8.68
N THR A 2 26.27 -35.78 9.85
CA THR A 2 25.67 -34.50 10.22
C THR A 2 26.66 -33.79 11.14
N SER A 3 27.29 -32.71 10.66
CA SER A 3 28.07 -31.84 11.54
C SER A 3 27.07 -31.02 12.36
N ALA A 4 26.73 -31.51 13.55
CA ALA A 4 26.11 -30.68 14.58
C ALA A 4 27.14 -29.62 14.97
N GLY A 5 26.96 -28.40 14.45
CA GLY A 5 27.73 -27.25 14.90
C GLY A 5 27.53 -27.06 16.39
N SER A 6 28.63 -26.81 17.09
CA SER A 6 28.71 -26.54 18.54
C SER A 6 27.81 -25.36 18.92
N ALA A 7 26.55 -25.63 19.29
CA ALA A 7 25.74 -24.70 20.07
C ALA A 7 26.34 -24.65 21.47
N THR A 8 26.77 -23.47 21.90
CA THR A 8 27.26 -23.28 23.27
C THR A 8 26.08 -23.02 24.19
N ASP A 9 26.13 -23.43 25.46
CA ASP A 9 25.08 -23.17 26.48
C ASP A 9 24.77 -21.67 26.71
N LEU A 10 25.46 -20.77 25.99
CA LEU A 10 25.29 -19.33 26.01
C LEU A 10 24.38 -18.80 24.90
N ASP A 11 24.02 -19.64 23.91
CA ASP A 11 23.12 -19.23 22.84
C ASP A 11 21.69 -19.17 23.37
N GLN A 12 21.16 -17.96 23.54
CA GLN A 12 19.80 -17.75 24.01
C GLN A 12 18.81 -18.41 23.04
N VAL A 13 18.16 -19.49 23.48
CA VAL A 13 17.10 -20.16 22.71
C VAL A 13 15.92 -19.20 22.57
N ILE A 14 15.71 -18.67 21.37
CA ILE A 14 14.59 -17.81 21.07
C ILE A 14 13.41 -18.70 20.69
N LEU A 15 12.42 -18.74 21.58
CA LEU A 15 11.17 -19.44 21.30
C LEU A 15 10.39 -18.73 20.19
N PRO A 16 9.92 -19.46 19.18
CA PRO A 16 9.08 -18.89 18.13
C PRO A 16 7.79 -18.34 18.72
N ALA A 17 7.31 -17.23 18.17
CA ALA A 17 5.96 -16.75 18.47
C ALA A 17 4.92 -17.72 17.92
N ILE A 18 3.84 -17.94 18.66
CA ILE A 18 2.72 -18.78 18.23
C ILE A 18 1.58 -17.86 17.77
N PRO A 19 1.10 -17.98 16.51
CA PRO A 19 -0.08 -17.25 16.03
C PRO A 19 -1.35 -17.51 16.87
N PRO A 20 -2.26 -16.54 17.01
CA PRO A 20 -2.17 -15.17 16.51
C PRO A 20 -1.19 -14.33 17.34
N VAL A 21 -0.31 -13.59 16.68
CA VAL A 21 0.69 -12.75 17.34
C VAL A 21 0.74 -11.35 16.74
N HIS A 22 0.74 -10.35 17.62
CA HIS A 22 0.75 -8.93 17.27
C HIS A 22 2.07 -8.31 17.74
N LEU A 23 2.89 -7.87 16.80
CA LEU A 23 4.20 -7.30 17.04
C LEU A 23 4.12 -5.78 16.85
N THR A 24 4.25 -5.03 17.93
CA THR A 24 4.07 -3.56 17.95
C THR A 24 5.33 -2.82 18.41
N ASN A 25 6.39 -3.53 18.81
CA ASN A 25 7.68 -2.94 19.16
C ASN A 25 8.84 -3.82 18.67
N GLY A 26 10.03 -3.23 18.51
CA GLY A 26 11.23 -3.91 17.98
C GLY A 26 12.11 -4.58 19.04
N ARG A 27 11.74 -4.49 20.32
CA ARG A 27 12.49 -5.09 21.45
C ARG A 27 11.97 -6.48 21.83
N ILE A 28 11.09 -7.02 21.02
CA ILE A 28 10.50 -8.35 21.19
C ILE A 28 11.50 -9.44 20.80
N ALA A 29 11.47 -10.57 21.52
CA ALA A 29 12.31 -11.72 21.22
C ALA A 29 12.05 -12.31 19.81
N PRO A 30 10.80 -12.41 19.31
CA PRO A 30 10.56 -12.95 17.97
C PRO A 30 11.18 -12.16 16.82
N LEU A 31 11.53 -10.87 16.97
CA LEU A 31 12.25 -10.13 15.93
C LEU A 31 13.74 -10.50 15.98
N GLN A 32 14.17 -11.36 15.06
CA GLN A 32 15.50 -11.98 15.04
C GLN A 32 16.47 -11.21 14.15
N VAL A 33 16.07 -10.99 12.91
CA VAL A 33 16.93 -10.41 11.88
C VAL A 33 16.43 -9.03 11.52
N THR A 34 17.35 -8.09 11.38
CA THR A 34 17.04 -6.75 10.88
C THR A 34 18.15 -6.34 9.94
N ASP A 35 17.80 -6.01 8.70
CA ASP A 35 18.71 -5.35 7.77
C ASP A 35 18.19 -3.95 7.48
N ARG A 36 19.06 -2.96 7.63
CA ARG A 36 18.75 -1.52 7.45
C ARG A 36 17.45 -1.09 8.14
N LEU A 37 17.16 -1.68 9.29
CA LEU A 37 16.00 -1.38 10.13
C LEU A 37 16.46 -1.05 11.55
N ARG A 38 16.18 0.17 12.01
CA ARG A 38 16.35 0.55 13.41
C ARG A 38 15.15 0.12 14.23
N ARG A 39 15.36 -0.78 15.20
CA ARG A 39 14.32 -1.27 16.12
C ARG A 39 13.72 -0.13 16.95
N GLY A 40 12.39 -0.10 17.05
CA GLY A 40 11.66 0.88 17.83
C GLY A 40 11.23 0.37 19.21
N SER A 41 10.96 1.29 20.14
CA SER A 41 10.34 0.95 21.44
C SER A 41 8.80 1.01 21.41
N GLN A 42 8.22 1.75 20.46
CA GLN A 42 6.78 1.95 20.30
C GLN A 42 6.26 1.56 18.91
N ILE A 43 7.16 1.09 18.06
CA ILE A 43 6.95 0.56 16.71
C ILE A 43 7.92 -0.60 16.52
N VAL A 44 7.65 -1.51 15.59
CA VAL A 44 8.60 -2.58 15.27
C VAL A 44 9.94 -2.00 14.84
N GLY A 45 9.94 -1.04 13.93
CA GLY A 45 11.16 -0.34 13.55
C GLY A 45 10.97 0.74 12.51
N ARG A 46 12.08 1.37 12.13
CA ARG A 46 12.15 2.35 11.07
C ARG A 46 13.23 1.96 10.08
N PHE A 47 12.87 1.93 8.80
CA PHE A 47 13.82 1.60 7.75
C PHE A 47 14.78 2.78 7.52
N GLU A 48 16.06 2.47 7.39
CA GLU A 48 17.08 3.44 7.00
C GLU A 48 16.96 3.73 5.50
N THR A 49 16.74 2.67 4.71
CA THR A 49 16.46 2.59 3.26
C THR A 49 15.81 1.21 3.01
N SER A 50 15.78 0.69 1.77
CA SER A 50 15.37 -0.68 1.47
C SER A 50 16.01 -1.70 2.42
N GLY A 51 15.21 -2.56 3.04
CA GLY A 51 15.68 -3.45 4.10
C GLY A 51 14.66 -4.52 4.49
N LEU A 52 14.94 -5.24 5.58
CA LEU A 52 14.11 -6.36 6.02
C LEU A 52 13.99 -6.48 7.54
N ALA A 53 12.91 -7.13 7.96
CA ALA A 53 12.65 -7.60 9.32
C ALA A 53 12.31 -9.10 9.30
N GLY A 54 13.10 -9.92 10.00
CA GLY A 54 12.91 -11.37 10.12
C GLY A 54 12.34 -11.75 11.48
N PHE A 55 11.22 -12.47 11.45
CA PHE A 55 10.45 -12.87 12.64
C PHE A 55 10.43 -14.38 12.82
N LYS A 56 10.71 -14.85 14.04
CA LYS A 56 10.62 -16.26 14.40
C LYS A 56 9.17 -16.59 14.80
N VAL A 57 8.45 -17.32 13.95
CA VAL A 57 7.03 -17.64 14.11
C VAL A 57 6.80 -19.13 13.84
N SER A 58 6.10 -19.79 14.75
CA SER A 58 5.76 -21.21 14.65
C SER A 58 4.43 -21.37 13.91
N ALA A 59 4.50 -21.61 12.60
CA ALA A 59 3.31 -21.86 11.78
C ALA A 59 2.71 -23.27 11.96
N GLN A 60 3.48 -24.23 12.47
CA GLN A 60 3.05 -25.63 12.68
C GLN A 60 2.47 -26.28 11.41
N GLY A 61 3.05 -25.99 10.23
CA GLY A 61 2.59 -26.51 8.94
C GLY A 61 1.29 -25.89 8.43
N ARG A 62 0.80 -24.81 9.04
CA ARG A 62 -0.42 -24.10 8.63
C ARG A 62 -0.09 -22.84 7.83
N PRO A 63 -0.97 -22.41 6.91
CA PRO A 63 -0.81 -21.13 6.23
C PRO A 63 -0.91 -19.98 7.23
N LEU A 64 -0.22 -18.88 6.94
CA LEU A 64 -0.25 -17.67 7.77
C LEU A 64 -0.61 -16.44 6.95
N ARG A 65 -1.53 -15.65 7.47
CA ARG A 65 -1.80 -14.29 7.03
C ARG A 65 -0.85 -13.34 7.73
N VAL A 66 -0.14 -12.55 6.95
CA VAL A 66 0.74 -11.49 7.42
C VAL A 66 0.08 -10.15 7.14
N LEU A 67 -0.19 -9.38 8.20
CA LEU A 67 -0.64 -7.99 8.07
C LEU A 67 0.47 -7.05 8.50
N VAL A 68 0.80 -6.10 7.64
CA VAL A 68 1.84 -5.12 7.90
C VAL A 68 1.25 -3.72 7.87
N SER A 69 1.46 -2.97 8.94
CA SER A 69 1.08 -1.55 9.03
C SER A 69 2.30 -0.67 8.86
N LEU A 70 2.23 0.24 7.90
CA LEU A 70 3.30 1.14 7.52
C LEU A 70 2.85 2.58 7.66
N SER A 71 3.76 3.46 8.09
CA SER A 71 3.50 4.90 8.05
C SER A 71 4.73 5.73 7.70
N ALA A 72 4.45 6.93 7.18
CA ALA A 72 5.42 8.00 7.03
C ALA A 72 5.01 9.17 7.92
N ASP A 73 5.93 9.64 8.76
CA ASP A 73 5.76 10.80 9.62
C ASP A 73 6.72 11.94 9.23
N GLU A 74 6.73 13.03 9.99
CA GLU A 74 7.59 14.19 9.73
C GLU A 74 9.09 13.86 9.79
N ARG A 75 9.47 12.72 10.37
CA ARG A 75 10.85 12.22 10.43
C ARG A 75 11.15 11.20 9.35
N SER A 76 10.16 10.81 8.54
CA SER A 76 10.34 10.06 7.32
C SER A 76 10.87 11.01 6.25
N VAL A 77 12.18 11.25 6.26
CA VAL A 77 12.91 12.03 5.25
C VAL A 77 13.99 11.15 4.63
N SER A 78 14.23 11.33 3.33
CA SER A 78 15.36 10.66 2.67
C SER A 78 16.66 11.14 3.32
N GLY A 79 17.59 10.21 3.56
CA GLY A 79 18.87 10.51 4.20
C GLY A 79 18.82 10.72 5.72
N TRP A 80 17.69 10.48 6.41
CA TRP A 80 17.59 10.65 7.88
C TRP A 80 18.68 9.88 8.65
N HIS A 81 19.08 8.71 8.13
CA HIS A 81 20.11 7.86 8.71
C HIS A 81 21.54 8.39 8.47
N THR A 82 21.74 9.24 7.46
CA THR A 82 23.02 9.93 7.17
C THR A 82 23.05 11.39 7.65
N GLY A 83 21.96 11.89 8.25
CA GLY A 83 21.84 13.28 8.70
C GLY A 83 21.60 14.30 7.58
N ARG A 84 21.38 13.85 6.33
CA ARG A 84 20.95 14.70 5.22
C ARG A 84 19.42 14.70 5.21
N ASN A 85 18.79 15.84 5.44
CA ASN A 85 17.33 15.93 5.48
C ASN A 85 16.83 16.70 4.26
N GLU A 86 16.38 15.98 3.24
CA GLU A 86 15.64 16.58 2.12
C GLU A 86 14.14 16.36 2.32
N ALA A 87 13.37 17.43 2.11
CA ALA A 87 11.92 17.35 2.20
C ALA A 87 11.38 16.51 1.04
N VAL A 88 10.82 15.34 1.35
CA VAL A 88 10.21 14.48 0.35
C VAL A 88 8.85 15.04 -0.05
N THR A 89 8.78 15.64 -1.24
CA THR A 89 7.55 16.22 -1.81
C THR A 89 6.78 15.24 -2.70
N LEU A 90 7.50 14.30 -3.31
CA LEU A 90 6.94 13.26 -4.16
C LEU A 90 6.35 12.11 -3.33
N PRO A 91 5.32 11.40 -3.85
CA PRO A 91 4.81 10.19 -3.20
C PRO A 91 5.90 9.10 -3.17
N ARG A 92 5.86 8.23 -2.17
CA ARG A 92 6.78 7.11 -2.01
C ARG A 92 6.06 5.84 -2.45
N LEU A 93 6.68 5.08 -3.35
CA LEU A 93 6.16 3.79 -3.79
C LEU A 93 7.09 2.70 -3.26
N VAL A 94 6.56 1.87 -2.38
CA VAL A 94 7.31 0.86 -1.64
C VAL A 94 6.78 -0.52 -1.99
N GLN A 95 7.69 -1.41 -2.36
CA GLN A 95 7.43 -2.82 -2.53
C GLN A 95 7.45 -3.51 -1.17
N ILE A 96 6.47 -4.35 -0.91
CA ILE A 96 6.46 -5.25 0.24
C ILE A 96 6.63 -6.68 -0.26
N ARG A 97 7.66 -7.33 0.24
CA ARG A 97 8.04 -8.68 -0.14
C ARG A 97 8.12 -9.57 1.08
N SER A 98 8.03 -10.87 0.81
CA SER A 98 8.26 -11.89 1.82
C SER A 98 8.90 -13.11 1.18
N GLN A 99 10.02 -13.53 1.74
CA GLN A 99 10.85 -14.62 1.23
C GLN A 99 11.29 -14.38 -0.23
N GLY A 100 11.73 -13.15 -0.53
CA GLY A 100 12.18 -12.77 -1.86
C GLY A 100 11.07 -12.71 -2.93
N ARG A 101 9.80 -12.76 -2.56
CA ARG A 101 8.66 -12.65 -3.49
C ARG A 101 7.90 -11.34 -3.27
N LEU A 102 7.64 -10.62 -4.35
CA LEU A 102 6.76 -9.43 -4.33
C LEU A 102 5.34 -9.83 -3.94
N ARG A 103 4.82 -9.24 -2.86
CA ARG A 103 3.48 -9.53 -2.34
C ARG A 103 2.51 -8.41 -2.67
N GLN A 104 2.89 -7.19 -2.33
CA GLN A 104 2.04 -6.01 -2.39
C GLN A 104 2.93 -4.78 -2.65
N CYS A 105 2.36 -3.73 -3.21
CA CYS A 105 2.99 -2.42 -3.30
C CYS A 105 2.13 -1.39 -2.57
N VAL A 106 2.79 -0.41 -1.93
CA VAL A 106 2.12 0.70 -1.24
C VAL A 106 2.59 2.04 -1.75
N LEU A 107 1.62 2.92 -1.99
CA LEU A 107 1.85 4.32 -2.29
C LEU A 107 1.56 5.15 -1.04
N LEU A 108 2.54 5.94 -0.60
CA LEU A 108 2.46 6.82 0.57
C LEU A 108 2.68 8.28 0.16
N ARG A 109 1.74 9.16 0.46
CA ARG A 109 1.78 10.58 0.09
C ARG A 109 1.34 11.48 1.23
N GLY A 110 2.19 12.45 1.58
CA GLY A 110 1.90 13.46 2.60
C GLY A 110 2.47 13.12 3.97
N LYS A 111 2.30 14.06 4.93
CA LYS A 111 3.06 14.11 6.20
C LYS A 111 2.70 13.05 7.25
N LYS A 112 1.61 12.32 7.06
CA LYS A 112 1.09 11.30 7.99
C LYS A 112 0.54 10.09 7.25
N ALA A 113 1.12 9.77 6.09
CA ALA A 113 0.62 8.70 5.26
C ALA A 113 0.66 7.37 6.02
N HIS A 114 -0.39 6.57 5.87
CA HIS A 114 -0.49 5.24 6.45
C HIS A 114 -1.01 4.27 5.40
N ALA A 115 -0.47 3.07 5.38
CA ALA A 115 -0.94 1.97 4.57
C ALA A 115 -0.99 0.69 5.40
N GLN A 116 -1.91 -0.18 5.02
CA GLN A 116 -1.95 -1.56 5.50
C GLN A 116 -1.77 -2.47 4.30
N VAL A 117 -0.93 -3.49 4.46
CA VAL A 117 -0.85 -4.58 3.50
C VAL A 117 -1.20 -5.90 4.15
N ALA A 118 -1.79 -6.78 3.36
CA ALA A 118 -2.08 -8.14 3.76
C ALA A 118 -1.66 -9.11 2.65
N PHE A 119 -1.03 -10.20 3.03
CA PHE A 119 -0.71 -11.31 2.13
C PHE A 119 -0.66 -12.63 2.91
N ASP A 120 -0.89 -13.73 2.22
CA ASP A 120 -0.84 -15.07 2.81
C ASP A 120 0.48 -15.75 2.41
N LEU A 121 1.01 -16.53 3.35
CA LEU A 121 2.12 -17.45 3.16
C LEU A 121 1.58 -18.87 3.20
N THR A 122 1.88 -19.64 2.16
CA THR A 122 1.56 -21.07 2.15
C THR A 122 2.50 -21.83 3.10
N PRO A 123 2.13 -23.02 3.58
CA PRO A 123 3.00 -23.82 4.42
C PRO A 123 4.39 -24.06 3.79
N GLU A 124 4.46 -24.20 2.47
CA GLU A 124 5.70 -24.43 1.72
C GLU A 124 6.60 -23.18 1.64
N GLU A 125 6.04 -21.99 1.83
CA GLU A 125 6.78 -20.73 1.86
C GLU A 125 7.35 -20.42 3.25
N ILE A 126 6.92 -21.15 4.28
CA ILE A 126 7.36 -20.94 5.65
C ILE A 126 8.53 -21.91 5.91
N PRO A 127 9.75 -21.40 6.15
CA PRO A 127 10.88 -22.27 6.45
C PRO A 127 10.62 -23.14 7.68
N ASP A 128 11.23 -24.32 7.75
CA ASP A 128 11.09 -25.26 8.88
C ASP A 128 11.50 -24.64 10.22
N ASP A 129 12.43 -23.69 10.18
CA ASP A 129 12.86 -22.96 11.35
C ASP A 129 11.87 -21.85 11.75
N GLY A 130 10.87 -21.54 10.93
CA GLY A 130 9.86 -20.52 11.20
C GLY A 130 10.35 -19.08 11.03
N LEU A 131 11.47 -18.83 10.36
CA LEU A 131 11.94 -17.48 10.09
C LEU A 131 11.19 -16.86 8.92
N ILE A 132 10.26 -15.94 9.22
CA ILE A 132 9.47 -15.20 8.24
C ILE A 132 10.06 -13.81 8.01
N CYS A 133 10.48 -13.52 6.79
CA CYS A 133 11.04 -12.23 6.41
C CYS A 133 9.98 -11.31 5.81
N VAL A 134 9.89 -10.07 6.32
CA VAL A 134 9.15 -8.97 5.70
C VAL A 134 10.17 -7.97 5.17
N GLU A 135 10.19 -7.77 3.86
CA GLU A 135 11.11 -6.85 3.20
C GLU A 135 10.33 -5.63 2.69
N ALA A 136 10.94 -4.45 2.82
CA ALA A 136 10.44 -3.22 2.23
C ALA A 136 11.52 -2.67 1.29
N LEU A 137 11.22 -2.63 -0.01
CA LEU A 137 12.16 -2.17 -1.04
C LEU A 137 11.60 -0.95 -1.77
N ASP A 138 12.49 -0.08 -2.22
CA ASP A 138 12.14 0.98 -3.18
C ASP A 138 11.63 0.33 -4.48
N VAL A 139 10.66 0.95 -5.15
CA VAL A 139 10.10 0.42 -6.41
C VAL A 139 11.13 0.24 -7.51
N THR A 140 12.25 0.97 -7.47
CA THR A 140 13.31 0.85 -8.47
C THR A 140 14.26 -0.33 -8.23
N GLU A 141 14.17 -0.99 -7.07
CA GLU A 141 15.07 -2.05 -6.64
C GLU A 141 14.46 -3.46 -6.71
N GLY A 142 15.31 -4.49 -6.63
CA GLY A 142 14.90 -5.87 -6.46
C GLY A 142 14.36 -6.58 -7.71
N ASP A 143 14.42 -7.91 -7.67
CA ASP A 143 13.92 -8.76 -8.74
C ASP A 143 12.39 -8.81 -8.73
N GLY A 144 11.77 -8.71 -9.90
CA GLY A 144 10.30 -8.76 -10.06
C GLY A 144 9.63 -7.42 -10.36
N VAL A 145 10.40 -6.34 -10.53
CA VAL A 145 9.94 -5.10 -11.17
C VAL A 145 10.53 -4.99 -12.57
N CYS A 146 9.69 -4.87 -13.59
CA CYS A 146 10.12 -4.67 -14.97
C CYS A 146 10.57 -3.22 -15.22
N ASP A 147 11.37 -3.02 -16.27
CA ASP A 147 11.95 -1.70 -16.57
C ASP A 147 10.91 -0.65 -16.95
N GLU A 148 9.79 -1.06 -17.55
CA GLU A 148 8.68 -0.16 -17.89
C GLU A 148 8.06 0.49 -16.66
N VAL A 149 8.00 -0.22 -15.53
CA VAL A 149 7.54 0.35 -14.25
C VAL A 149 8.54 1.40 -13.77
N ARG A 150 9.84 1.08 -13.81
CA ARG A 150 10.91 2.01 -13.41
C ARG A 150 10.87 3.29 -14.23
N GLU A 151 10.68 3.16 -15.55
CA GLU A 151 10.52 4.29 -16.46
C GLU A 151 9.26 5.08 -16.13
N ALA A 152 8.12 4.40 -15.96
CA ALA A 152 6.83 5.06 -15.72
C ALA A 152 6.79 5.83 -14.39
N VAL A 153 7.51 5.37 -13.36
CA VAL A 153 7.58 6.04 -12.06
C VAL A 153 8.70 7.08 -11.98
N SER A 154 9.61 7.13 -12.96
CA SER A 154 10.75 8.05 -12.99
C SER A 154 10.29 9.51 -12.86
N GLY A 155 10.83 10.22 -11.87
CA GLY A 155 10.44 11.60 -11.56
C GLY A 155 9.03 11.79 -10.98
N ARG A 156 8.23 10.72 -10.86
CA ARG A 156 6.87 10.76 -10.28
C ARG A 156 6.84 10.32 -8.83
N VAL A 157 7.81 9.52 -8.40
CA VAL A 157 7.96 9.03 -7.02
C VAL A 157 9.28 9.50 -6.41
N ALA A 158 9.33 9.56 -5.08
CA ALA A 158 10.55 9.87 -4.36
C ALA A 158 11.58 8.76 -4.54
N ALA A 159 12.84 9.12 -4.79
CA ALA A 159 13.96 8.19 -4.72
C ALA A 159 14.16 7.73 -3.27
N ASP A 160 14.49 6.45 -3.08
CA ASP A 160 14.62 5.81 -1.77
C ASP A 160 13.35 6.03 -0.93
N GLY A 161 12.20 5.65 -1.49
CA GLY A 161 10.88 5.85 -0.89
C GLY A 161 10.73 5.18 0.48
N VAL A 162 11.56 4.16 0.75
CA VAL A 162 11.61 3.40 2.01
C VAL A 162 12.31 4.17 3.13
N ALA A 163 13.21 5.11 2.82
CA ALA A 163 13.97 5.83 3.82
C ALA A 163 13.08 6.52 4.87
N GLY A 164 13.20 6.06 6.11
CA GLY A 164 12.47 6.58 7.25
C GLY A 164 11.03 6.09 7.35
N VAL A 165 10.57 5.18 6.49
CA VAL A 165 9.27 4.52 6.63
C VAL A 165 9.25 3.71 7.91
N ARG A 166 8.14 3.80 8.63
CA ARG A 166 7.92 3.07 9.89
C ARG A 166 7.23 1.76 9.59
N LEU A 167 7.76 0.70 10.18
CA LEU A 167 7.07 -0.54 10.40
C LEU A 167 6.38 -0.45 11.76
N ASP A 168 5.11 -0.04 11.76
CA ASP A 168 4.38 0.23 13.00
C ASP A 168 3.96 -1.07 13.69
N LYS A 169 3.40 -2.00 12.92
CA LYS A 169 2.86 -3.26 13.40
C LYS A 169 3.01 -4.38 12.38
N VAL A 170 3.32 -5.58 12.84
CA VAL A 170 3.22 -6.82 12.08
C VAL A 170 2.31 -7.78 12.82
N VAL A 171 1.37 -8.40 12.13
CA VAL A 171 0.49 -9.44 12.67
C VAL A 171 0.69 -10.72 11.89
N PHE A 172 0.83 -11.83 12.61
CA PHE A 172 0.77 -13.17 12.04
C PHE A 172 -0.45 -13.86 12.64
N GLU A 173 -1.37 -14.29 11.80
CA GLU A 173 -2.59 -14.98 12.19
C GLU A 173 -2.92 -16.09 11.18
N GLU A 174 -3.76 -17.03 11.57
CA GLU A 174 -4.32 -17.97 10.61
C GLU A 174 -5.29 -17.23 9.69
N PRO A 175 -5.27 -17.49 8.37
CA PRO A 175 -6.25 -16.90 7.46
C PRO A 175 -7.67 -17.24 7.96
N PRO A 176 -8.55 -16.25 8.18
CA PRO A 176 -9.95 -16.52 8.52
C PRO A 176 -10.60 -17.42 7.44
N PRO A 177 -11.50 -18.33 7.84
CA PRO A 177 -12.16 -19.26 6.92
C PRO A 177 -13.06 -18.54 5.90
N THR A 178 -13.57 -17.36 6.23
CA THR A 178 -14.26 -16.47 5.29
C THR A 178 -14.06 -15.05 5.80
N ASP A 179 -13.51 -14.17 4.98
CA ASP A 179 -13.47 -12.75 5.28
C ASP A 179 -14.72 -12.08 4.71
N TYR A 180 -15.11 -10.94 5.27
CA TYR A 180 -16.27 -10.18 4.81
C TYR A 180 -16.17 -9.90 3.30
N ASP A 181 -17.08 -10.46 2.52
CA ASP A 181 -17.08 -10.39 1.05
C ASP A 181 -18.39 -9.78 0.52
N PRO A 182 -18.54 -8.45 0.59
CA PRO A 182 -19.64 -7.78 -0.10
C PRO A 182 -19.29 -7.67 -1.59
N ASP A 183 -20.28 -7.81 -2.47
CA ASP A 183 -20.09 -7.61 -3.91
C ASP A 183 -19.54 -6.22 -4.28
N THR A 184 -19.60 -5.25 -3.36
CA THR A 184 -19.11 -3.89 -3.57
C THR A 184 -18.47 -3.28 -2.33
N LEU A 185 -17.26 -2.75 -2.51
CA LEU A 185 -16.53 -1.95 -1.54
C LEU A 185 -16.49 -0.49 -1.98
N ASP A 186 -16.56 0.45 -1.02
CA ASP A 186 -16.23 1.84 -1.33
C ASP A 186 -14.71 2.02 -1.42
N GLY A 187 -14.25 3.12 -2.02
CA GLY A 187 -12.82 3.35 -2.23
C GLY A 187 -11.96 3.31 -0.97
N SER A 188 -12.47 3.74 0.19
CA SER A 188 -11.74 3.68 1.46
C SER A 188 -11.61 2.24 1.96
N ARG A 189 -12.66 1.42 1.80
CA ARG A 189 -12.62 0.00 2.11
C ARG A 189 -11.70 -0.75 1.14
N CYS A 190 -11.66 -0.44 -0.15
CA CYS A 190 -10.68 -1.03 -1.07
C CYS A 190 -9.23 -0.87 -0.58
N GLU A 191 -8.88 0.29 -0.01
CA GLU A 191 -7.55 0.52 0.57
C GLU A 191 -7.34 -0.22 1.90
N LEU A 192 -8.37 -0.33 2.73
CA LEU A 192 -8.33 -1.08 3.99
C LEU A 192 -8.16 -2.60 3.76
N TYR A 193 -8.76 -3.11 2.70
CA TYR A 193 -8.61 -4.50 2.24
C TYR A 193 -7.27 -4.79 1.55
N SER A 194 -6.35 -3.82 1.48
CA SER A 194 -5.08 -3.90 0.75
C SER A 194 -5.22 -4.05 -0.77
N LEU A 195 -6.44 -4.12 -1.32
CA LEU A 195 -6.69 -4.24 -2.76
C LEU A 195 -6.13 -3.03 -3.51
N ILE A 196 -6.26 -1.82 -2.95
CA ILE A 196 -5.73 -0.60 -3.57
C ILE A 196 -4.76 0.12 -2.65
N SER A 197 -3.72 0.74 -3.20
CA SER A 197 -2.91 1.71 -2.49
C SER A 197 -2.82 3.04 -3.25
N ALA A 198 -3.35 4.11 -2.65
CA ALA A 198 -3.58 5.39 -3.32
C ALA A 198 -2.93 6.60 -2.63
N GLY A 199 -1.93 6.38 -1.77
CA GLY A 199 -1.17 7.47 -1.16
C GLY A 199 -1.43 7.75 0.31
N GLY A 200 -2.16 6.94 1.09
CA GLY A 200 -2.34 7.08 2.55
C GLY A 200 -2.71 8.51 3.05
N LEU A 201 -3.96 8.82 3.37
CA LEU A 201 -4.48 8.67 4.75
C LEU A 201 -5.99 8.47 4.69
N ALA A 202 -6.48 7.43 5.37
CA ALA A 202 -7.88 7.06 5.43
C ALA A 202 -8.75 8.22 5.93
N ASN A 203 -9.93 8.35 5.33
CA ASN A 203 -11.05 9.01 5.96
C ASN A 203 -11.13 8.54 7.42
N VAL A 204 -11.22 9.44 8.41
CA VAL A 204 -11.27 9.06 9.84
C VAL A 204 -12.46 8.12 10.11
N ASN A 205 -13.50 8.23 9.28
CA ASN A 205 -14.69 7.40 9.32
C ASN A 205 -14.56 6.05 8.56
N ARG A 206 -13.38 5.77 7.97
CA ARG A 206 -13.03 4.51 7.25
C ARG A 206 -14.03 4.05 6.17
N GLN A 207 -14.81 4.98 5.62
CA GLN A 207 -15.84 4.71 4.61
C GLN A 207 -15.88 5.83 3.56
N GLY A 208 -16.35 5.48 2.37
CA GLY A 208 -16.63 6.41 1.29
C GLY A 208 -15.48 6.64 0.30
N VAL A 209 -15.69 7.65 -0.54
CA VAL A 209 -14.87 7.95 -1.72
C VAL A 209 -13.40 8.27 -1.37
N ARG A 210 -12.47 7.70 -2.13
CA ARG A 210 -11.03 7.84 -1.93
C ARG A 210 -10.39 8.79 -2.93
N ALA A 211 -9.69 9.82 -2.46
CA ALA A 211 -8.97 10.77 -3.30
C ALA A 211 -7.65 10.22 -3.86
N LEU A 212 -7.45 10.28 -5.18
CA LEU A 212 -6.26 9.78 -5.88
C LEU A 212 -5.28 10.93 -6.18
N ARG A 213 -4.68 11.51 -5.12
CA ARG A 213 -3.86 12.73 -5.19
C ARG A 213 -2.51 12.58 -5.90
N SER A 214 -2.08 11.34 -6.11
CA SER A 214 -0.78 11.05 -6.73
C SER A 214 -0.84 11.01 -8.26
N GLY A 215 -2.05 11.10 -8.87
CA GLY A 215 -2.24 10.82 -10.30
C GLY A 215 -1.96 9.36 -10.68
N MET A 216 -1.81 8.49 -9.68
CA MET A 216 -1.57 7.06 -9.82
C MET A 216 -2.06 6.35 -8.57
N PHE A 217 -2.34 5.06 -8.70
CA PHE A 217 -2.60 4.16 -7.58
C PHE A 217 -2.15 2.74 -7.96
N VAL A 218 -2.02 1.90 -6.96
CA VAL A 218 -1.69 0.48 -7.13
C VAL A 218 -2.95 -0.34 -6.92
N VAL A 219 -3.17 -1.36 -7.75
CA VAL A 219 -4.09 -2.47 -7.49
C VAL A 219 -3.26 -3.70 -7.17
N ASN A 220 -3.37 -4.20 -5.95
CA ASN A 220 -2.58 -5.33 -5.49
C ASN A 220 -3.27 -6.68 -5.76
N PRO A 221 -2.49 -7.78 -5.78
CA PRO A 221 -3.05 -9.12 -5.73
C PRO A 221 -3.99 -9.28 -4.53
N VAL A 222 -5.14 -9.88 -4.76
CA VAL A 222 -6.09 -10.20 -3.70
C VAL A 222 -5.83 -11.58 -3.13
N LEU A 223 -6.19 -11.73 -1.86
CA LEU A 223 -6.13 -13.01 -1.17
C LEU A 223 -7.24 -13.93 -1.68
N LYS A 224 -7.03 -15.23 -1.54
CA LYS A 224 -8.05 -16.22 -1.89
C LYS A 224 -9.30 -15.99 -1.04
N ASP A 225 -10.47 -16.19 -1.64
CA ASP A 225 -11.78 -16.12 -0.97
C ASP A 225 -12.03 -14.74 -0.32
N ARG A 226 -11.62 -13.67 -1.00
CA ARG A 226 -11.84 -12.27 -0.61
C ARG A 226 -12.38 -11.45 -1.77
N PHE A 227 -12.92 -10.28 -1.46
CA PHE A 227 -13.34 -9.30 -2.45
C PHE A 227 -12.32 -9.14 -3.58
N GLY A 228 -12.79 -9.39 -4.80
CA GLY A 228 -12.01 -9.34 -6.02
C GLY A 228 -11.35 -10.66 -6.42
N SER A 229 -11.46 -11.76 -5.68
CA SER A 229 -10.89 -13.05 -6.10
C SER A 229 -11.71 -13.78 -7.16
N SER A 230 -12.83 -13.20 -7.62
CA SER A 230 -13.89 -13.86 -8.39
C SER A 230 -13.68 -13.89 -9.91
N GLY A 231 -12.57 -13.37 -10.44
CA GLY A 231 -12.25 -13.37 -11.87
C GLY A 231 -12.09 -11.96 -12.43
N ARG A 232 -12.85 -10.99 -11.88
CA ARG A 232 -12.87 -9.62 -12.37
C ARG A 232 -13.24 -8.61 -11.29
N VAL A 233 -12.61 -7.44 -11.36
CA VAL A 233 -12.97 -6.27 -10.54
C VAL A 233 -13.22 -5.08 -11.45
N THR A 234 -14.30 -4.35 -11.18
CA THR A 234 -14.58 -3.05 -11.78
C THR A 234 -14.35 -1.94 -10.76
N LEU A 235 -13.49 -0.99 -11.06
CA LEU A 235 -13.22 0.19 -10.23
C LEU A 235 -13.94 1.41 -10.80
N ARG A 236 -14.78 2.05 -10.00
CA ARG A 236 -15.50 3.28 -10.36
C ARG A 236 -14.68 4.50 -9.98
N LEU A 237 -14.21 5.24 -10.97
CA LEU A 237 -13.46 6.47 -10.82
C LEU A 237 -14.36 7.67 -11.12
N GLY A 238 -14.47 8.60 -10.17
CA GLY A 238 -15.21 9.85 -10.30
C GLY A 238 -14.30 11.08 -10.23
N THR A 239 -14.89 12.25 -10.37
CA THR A 239 -14.23 13.54 -10.16
C THR A 239 -14.87 14.30 -8.99
N ARG A 240 -14.03 14.94 -8.18
CA ARG A 240 -14.45 15.84 -7.12
C ARG A 240 -13.80 17.21 -7.32
N ALA A 241 -14.54 18.30 -7.13
CA ALA A 241 -13.96 19.63 -7.14
C ALA A 241 -12.85 19.72 -6.08
N GLU A 242 -11.68 20.21 -6.49
CA GLU A 242 -10.63 20.50 -5.52
C GLU A 242 -11.09 21.64 -4.60
N ALA A 243 -10.95 21.43 -3.28
CA ALA A 243 -11.29 22.47 -2.32
C ALA A 243 -10.37 23.67 -2.55
N VAL A 244 -10.95 24.86 -2.76
CA VAL A 244 -10.18 26.10 -2.92
C VAL A 244 -9.33 26.29 -1.65
N SER A 245 -8.01 26.30 -1.81
CA SER A 245 -7.02 26.38 -0.72
C SER A 245 -7.06 27.72 0.05
N MET A 246 -7.77 28.72 -0.47
CA MET A 246 -8.03 29.99 0.19
C MET A 246 -9.52 30.30 0.14
N ILE A 247 -10.16 30.30 1.31
CA ILE A 247 -11.41 31.04 1.54
C ILE A 247 -10.96 32.42 2.06
N PRO A 248 -11.14 33.51 1.29
CA PRO A 248 -10.78 34.84 1.77
C PRO A 248 -11.48 35.12 3.10
N ALA A 249 -10.76 35.66 4.09
CA ALA A 249 -11.32 35.98 5.42
C ALA A 249 -12.54 36.93 5.36
N THR A 250 -12.74 37.61 4.23
CA THR A 250 -13.87 38.49 3.93
C THR A 250 -15.16 37.76 3.55
N TRP A 251 -15.14 36.44 3.32
CA TRP A 251 -16.31 35.60 3.07
C TRP A 251 -17.07 35.28 4.37
N ARG A 252 -17.73 36.29 4.94
CA ARG A 252 -18.65 36.10 6.08
C ARG A 252 -19.91 35.32 5.66
N ARG A 253 -20.08 34.15 6.31
CA ARG A 253 -21.27 33.31 6.58
C ARG A 253 -22.48 33.36 5.61
N VAL A 254 -22.91 32.15 5.21
CA VAL A 254 -24.09 31.77 4.38
C VAL A 254 -23.97 32.06 2.88
N ASN A 255 -23.68 33.30 2.48
CA ASN A 255 -23.52 33.62 1.04
C ASN A 255 -22.23 33.08 0.42
N SER A 256 -21.26 32.74 1.26
CA SER A 256 -20.00 32.10 0.87
C SER A 256 -20.17 30.60 0.57
N GLU A 257 -21.04 29.89 1.30
CA GLU A 257 -21.30 28.47 1.07
C GLU A 257 -22.08 28.23 -0.23
N LEU A 258 -23.12 29.03 -0.51
CA LEU A 258 -23.84 28.94 -1.78
C LEU A 258 -22.98 29.36 -2.98
N ARG A 259 -22.08 30.33 -2.81
CA ARG A 259 -21.10 30.70 -3.86
C ARG A 259 -20.02 29.64 -4.03
N TRP A 260 -19.56 29.03 -2.95
CA TRP A 260 -18.63 27.90 -2.99
C TRP A 260 -19.27 26.69 -3.64
N LEU A 261 -20.51 26.34 -3.28
CA LEU A 261 -21.30 25.29 -3.93
C LEU A 261 -21.47 25.61 -5.41
N ARG A 262 -21.91 26.82 -5.79
CA ARG A 262 -22.01 27.20 -7.21
C ARG A 262 -20.68 27.13 -7.95
N HIS A 263 -19.56 27.51 -7.32
CA HIS A 263 -18.24 27.44 -7.93
C HIS A 263 -17.73 26.00 -8.06
N ALA A 264 -17.94 25.17 -7.04
CA ALA A 264 -17.62 23.74 -7.04
C ALA A 264 -18.49 22.99 -8.06
N THR A 265 -19.79 23.27 -8.10
CA THR A 265 -20.73 22.76 -9.10
C THR A 265 -20.35 23.24 -10.50
N ARG A 266 -19.93 24.51 -10.68
CA ARG A 266 -19.46 25.00 -12.00
C ARG A 266 -18.16 24.31 -12.43
N LYS A 267 -17.24 24.04 -11.51
CA LYS A 267 -16.02 23.26 -11.78
C LYS A 267 -16.36 21.80 -12.14
N LEU A 268 -17.36 21.21 -11.49
CA LEU A 268 -17.80 19.84 -11.75
C LEU A 268 -18.67 19.69 -13.01
N LEU A 269 -19.46 20.70 -13.37
CA LEU A 269 -20.32 20.70 -14.56
C LEU A 269 -19.54 20.60 -15.88
N HIS A 270 -18.24 20.87 -15.86
CA HIS A 270 -17.32 20.70 -16.99
C HIS A 270 -16.19 19.71 -16.70
N ALA A 271 -16.19 19.05 -15.54
CA ALA A 271 -15.17 18.07 -15.22
C ALA A 271 -15.40 16.83 -16.08
N ALA A 272 -14.45 16.56 -16.98
CA ALA A 272 -14.43 15.33 -17.75
C ALA A 272 -14.33 14.11 -16.82
N ALA A 273 -14.83 12.97 -17.29
CA ALA A 273 -14.58 11.71 -16.62
C ALA A 273 -13.06 11.46 -16.49
N PRO A 274 -12.57 10.88 -15.39
CA PRO A 274 -11.16 10.57 -15.24
C PRO A 274 -10.71 9.61 -16.34
N SER A 275 -9.61 9.89 -17.03
CA SER A 275 -9.03 8.92 -17.97
C SER A 275 -7.97 8.07 -17.27
N VAL A 276 -7.94 6.78 -17.59
CA VAL A 276 -6.79 5.90 -17.30
C VAL A 276 -5.90 5.90 -18.54
N GLU A 277 -4.65 6.32 -18.38
CA GLU A 277 -3.67 6.37 -19.48
C GLU A 277 -3.04 5.01 -19.71
N ARG A 278 -2.55 4.37 -18.63
CA ARG A 278 -1.78 3.13 -18.69
C ARG A 278 -2.03 2.26 -17.47
N ILE A 279 -1.94 0.96 -17.67
CA ILE A 279 -1.92 -0.05 -16.60
C ILE A 279 -0.71 -0.93 -16.82
N ILE A 280 0.17 -0.97 -15.83
CA ILE A 280 1.45 -1.67 -15.94
C ILE A 280 1.50 -2.72 -14.83
N SER A 281 1.61 -4.00 -15.20
CA SER A 281 1.94 -5.08 -14.29
C SER A 281 3.38 -4.88 -13.79
N PHE A 282 3.58 -4.92 -12.47
CA PHE A 282 4.92 -4.76 -11.91
C PHE A 282 5.88 -5.81 -12.46
N ARG A 283 5.37 -7.02 -12.70
CA ARG A 283 6.15 -8.13 -13.23
C ARG A 283 6.17 -8.18 -14.76
N ASP A 284 5.01 -8.01 -15.39
CA ASP A 284 4.81 -8.38 -16.80
C ASP A 284 4.86 -7.17 -17.76
N GLY A 285 4.94 -5.94 -17.23
CA GLY A 285 4.94 -4.72 -18.05
C GLY A 285 3.55 -4.26 -18.44
N ASP A 286 3.48 -3.44 -19.49
CA ASP A 286 2.26 -2.81 -19.98
C ASP A 286 1.21 -3.87 -20.37
N LEU A 287 0.00 -3.72 -19.80
CA LEU A 287 -1.13 -4.59 -20.11
C LEU A 287 -1.92 -4.11 -21.34
N GLY A 288 -1.43 -3.07 -22.02
CA GLY A 288 -2.05 -2.50 -23.20
C GLY A 288 -3.17 -1.51 -22.86
N ALA A 289 -4.10 -1.33 -23.80
CA ALA A 289 -5.16 -0.35 -23.66
C ALA A 289 -6.08 -0.70 -22.46
N PRO A 290 -6.24 0.21 -21.48
CA PRO A 290 -7.12 -0.01 -20.34
C PRO A 290 -8.56 -0.30 -20.79
N ALA A 291 -9.13 -1.41 -20.34
CA ALA A 291 -10.55 -1.69 -20.52
C ALA A 291 -11.36 -0.75 -19.63
N GLN A 292 -11.78 0.39 -20.19
CA GLN A 292 -12.54 1.41 -19.46
C GLN A 292 -13.80 1.85 -20.21
N THR A 293 -14.88 2.07 -19.48
CA THR A 293 -16.14 2.62 -19.99
C THR A 293 -16.45 3.93 -19.30
N VAL A 294 -16.93 4.92 -20.05
CA VAL A 294 -17.19 6.26 -19.54
C VAL A 294 -18.70 6.52 -19.48
N HIS A 295 -19.18 6.90 -18.30
CA HIS A 295 -20.57 7.22 -18.02
C HIS A 295 -20.66 8.62 -17.37
N GLY A 296 -20.79 9.65 -18.21
CA GLY A 296 -20.82 11.04 -17.74
C GLY A 296 -19.47 11.47 -17.16
N ASN A 297 -19.44 11.76 -15.86
CA ASN A 297 -18.23 12.12 -15.12
C ASN A 297 -17.59 10.94 -14.37
N ILE A 298 -18.06 9.71 -14.63
CA ILE A 298 -17.55 8.48 -14.04
C ILE A 298 -16.87 7.65 -15.13
N THR A 299 -15.75 7.05 -14.76
CA THR A 299 -15.04 6.04 -15.56
C THR A 299 -15.05 4.73 -14.79
N GLU A 300 -15.56 3.68 -15.41
CA GLU A 300 -15.46 2.33 -14.92
C GLU A 300 -14.21 1.69 -15.53
N LEU A 301 -13.29 1.25 -14.69
CA LEU A 301 -12.09 0.54 -15.09
C LEU A 301 -12.25 -0.94 -14.77
N GLU A 302 -12.16 -1.79 -15.80
CA GLU A 302 -12.24 -3.24 -15.69
C GLU A 302 -10.84 -3.85 -15.60
N LEU A 303 -10.65 -4.72 -14.60
CA LEU A 303 -9.38 -5.40 -14.35
C LEU A 303 -9.61 -6.90 -14.15
N ALA A 304 -8.72 -7.71 -14.74
CA ALA A 304 -8.64 -9.13 -14.43
C ALA A 304 -8.20 -9.31 -12.97
N SER A 305 -8.84 -10.24 -12.25
CA SER A 305 -8.55 -10.46 -10.83
C SER A 305 -8.73 -11.94 -10.44
N PRO A 306 -7.91 -12.54 -9.57
CA PRO A 306 -6.77 -11.93 -8.89
C PRO A 306 -5.65 -11.57 -9.85
N ALA A 307 -5.09 -10.36 -9.68
CA ALA A 307 -3.89 -9.98 -10.40
C ALA A 307 -2.71 -10.85 -9.94
N GLY A 308 -1.93 -11.38 -10.89
CA GLY A 308 -0.75 -12.22 -10.59
C GLY A 308 0.41 -11.43 -9.99
N SER A 309 0.42 -10.10 -10.14
CA SER A 309 1.35 -9.17 -9.51
C SER A 309 0.66 -7.81 -9.29
N PRO A 310 1.21 -6.91 -8.46
CA PRO A 310 0.68 -5.56 -8.34
C PRO A 310 0.60 -4.85 -9.69
N LEU A 311 -0.46 -4.07 -9.90
CA LEU A 311 -0.69 -3.27 -11.10
C LEU A 311 -0.55 -1.79 -10.75
N LEU A 312 0.28 -1.07 -11.49
CA LEU A 312 0.35 0.39 -11.45
C LEU A 312 -0.67 0.98 -12.42
N VAL A 313 -1.64 1.73 -11.90
CA VAL A 313 -2.61 2.46 -12.71
C VAL A 313 -2.22 3.93 -12.76
N ILE A 314 -1.98 4.44 -13.97
CA ILE A 314 -1.61 5.84 -14.22
C ILE A 314 -2.83 6.58 -14.77
N LEU A 315 -3.19 7.66 -14.09
CA LEU A 315 -4.33 8.49 -14.44
C LEU A 315 -3.89 9.63 -15.35
N GLY A 316 -4.76 10.00 -16.29
CA GLY A 316 -4.58 11.18 -17.10
C GLY A 316 -4.82 12.47 -16.31
N PRO A 317 -4.29 13.60 -16.82
CA PRO A 317 -4.47 14.89 -16.18
C PRO A 317 -5.95 15.27 -16.14
N CYS A 318 -6.45 15.62 -14.96
CA CYS A 318 -7.80 16.13 -14.76
C CYS A 318 -7.70 17.58 -14.27
N PRO A 319 -7.67 18.59 -15.16
CA PRO A 319 -7.54 19.98 -14.75
C PRO A 319 -8.74 20.40 -13.88
N ASP A 320 -8.47 21.17 -12.83
CA ASP A 320 -9.46 21.73 -11.90
C ASP A 320 -10.29 20.75 -11.07
N ALA A 321 -10.02 19.44 -11.17
CA ALA A 321 -10.69 18.40 -10.41
C ALA A 321 -9.72 17.34 -9.87
N LEU A 322 -10.14 16.73 -8.77
CA LEU A 322 -9.45 15.63 -8.13
C LEU A 322 -10.11 14.32 -8.56
N VAL A 323 -9.32 13.39 -9.11
CA VAL A 323 -9.81 12.03 -9.37
C VAL A 323 -10.04 11.31 -8.05
N THR A 324 -11.14 10.57 -7.98
CA THR A 324 -11.51 9.79 -6.82
C THR A 324 -11.91 8.37 -7.19
N LEU A 325 -11.54 7.40 -6.37
CA LEU A 325 -12.10 6.05 -6.40
C LEU A 325 -13.38 6.02 -5.56
N GLU A 326 -14.52 5.82 -6.20
CA GLU A 326 -15.83 5.77 -5.56
C GLU A 326 -16.09 4.40 -4.94
N SER A 327 -15.91 3.35 -5.73
CA SER A 327 -16.10 1.97 -5.32
C SER A 327 -15.31 0.98 -6.18
N GLY A 328 -15.17 -0.24 -5.67
CA GLY A 328 -14.85 -1.43 -6.45
C GLY A 328 -16.01 -2.40 -6.37
N THR A 329 -16.31 -3.08 -7.48
CA THR A 329 -17.30 -4.17 -7.56
C THR A 329 -16.61 -5.44 -8.07
N ALA A 330 -16.82 -6.56 -7.39
CA ALA A 330 -16.31 -7.86 -7.80
C ALA A 330 -17.43 -8.63 -8.53
N HIS A 331 -17.04 -9.42 -9.54
CA HIS A 331 -17.97 -10.21 -10.37
C HIS A 331 -17.58 -11.67 -10.40
#